data_AF-A0A504J899-F1
#
_entry.id   AF-A0A504J899-F1
#
_cell.length_a   1.000
_cell.length_b   1.000
_cell.length_c   1.000
_cell.angle_alpha   90.00
_cell.angle_beta   90.00
_cell.angle_gamma   90.00
#
_symmetry.space_group_name_H-M   'P 1'
#
loop_
_entity.id
_entity.type
_entity.pdbx_description
1 polymer ?
#
loop_
_entity_poly.entity_id
_entity_poly.type
_entity_poly.pdbx_seq_one_letter_code
_entity_poly.pdbx_strand_id
1 'polypeptide(L)'
;MRRTLKMLTVLTLTATITSCAQSNNINENKTTVLEFNLEKSLLANGYIKVPMTKEISGHLQLKGSINGVKGIFILDTGAGATVIERTQKEKFKMKAINTDNVATGAGGSGIAMQDSKNNELILSSLKMENKSLTLMDLGYVNNAFETLGIKKIDGVIGADVLTKGDAIIDYVNLILYLKR
;
A
#
# COMPACT_ATOMS: atom_id res chain seq x y z
N MET A 1 50.35 -22.56 -24.78
CA MET A 1 50.56 -21.41 -25.68
C MET A 1 50.49 -20.14 -24.83
N ARG A 2 51.65 -19.50 -24.59
CA ARG A 2 51.83 -18.29 -23.76
C ARG A 2 51.36 -17.02 -24.49
N ARG A 3 50.87 -16.03 -23.74
CA ARG A 3 50.98 -14.57 -23.95
C ARG A 3 50.46 -13.86 -22.68
N THR A 4 51.24 -13.67 -21.61
CA THR A 4 52.14 -12.53 -21.25
C THR A 4 51.63 -11.10 -21.54
N LEU A 5 51.18 -10.45 -20.47
CA LEU A 5 51.62 -9.18 -19.86
C LEU A 5 51.65 -7.89 -20.71
N LYS A 6 50.97 -6.83 -20.21
CA LYS A 6 51.60 -5.53 -19.94
C LYS A 6 50.77 -4.68 -18.96
N MET A 7 51.35 -4.51 -17.78
CA MET A 7 51.18 -3.39 -16.86
C MET A 7 51.39 -2.06 -17.62
N LEU A 8 50.57 -1.05 -17.37
CA LEU A 8 51.03 0.34 -17.49
C LEU A 8 50.42 1.19 -16.38
N THR A 9 51.33 1.60 -15.50
CA THR A 9 51.16 2.45 -14.33
C THR A 9 51.35 3.92 -14.75
N VAL A 10 50.89 4.84 -13.89
CA VAL A 10 51.32 6.25 -13.73
C VAL A 10 50.57 7.29 -14.58
N LEU A 11 49.78 8.15 -13.92
CA LEU A 11 50.23 9.51 -13.58
C LEU A 11 49.31 10.15 -12.53
N THR A 12 49.73 10.09 -11.27
CA THR A 12 49.18 10.88 -10.17
C THR A 12 49.62 12.33 -10.33
N LEU A 13 48.66 13.24 -10.52
CA LEU A 13 48.93 14.69 -10.48
C LEU A 13 48.82 15.15 -9.02
N THR A 14 49.94 15.17 -8.31
CA THR A 14 50.05 15.80 -6.99
C THR A 14 50.25 17.30 -7.18
N ALA A 15 49.23 18.10 -6.89
CA ALA A 15 49.37 19.53 -6.68
C ALA A 15 49.51 19.79 -5.17
N THR A 16 50.73 20.01 -4.71
CA THR A 16 51.02 20.55 -3.38
C THR A 16 50.89 22.07 -3.42
N ILE A 17 49.94 22.62 -2.67
CA ILE A 17 50.00 24.01 -2.22
C ILE A 17 49.97 23.98 -0.69
N THR A 18 51.13 24.21 -0.10
CA THR A 18 51.27 24.56 1.32
C THR A 18 51.04 26.07 1.44
N SER A 19 50.02 26.49 2.19
CA SER A 19 49.98 27.85 2.75
C SER A 19 49.04 27.88 3.95
N CYS A 20 49.68 28.10 5.10
CA CYS A 20 49.28 28.84 6.29
C CYS A 20 47.79 28.91 6.69
N ALA A 21 47.58 28.57 7.97
CA ALA A 21 46.37 28.78 8.73
C ALA A 21 45.77 30.19 8.54
N GLN A 22 44.47 30.21 8.26
CA GLN A 22 43.58 31.28 8.70
C GLN A 22 42.40 30.61 9.41
N SER A 23 42.40 30.78 10.74
CA SER A 23 41.23 30.61 11.58
C SER A 23 40.16 31.57 11.10
N ASN A 24 39.24 31.06 10.29
CA ASN A 24 37.97 31.73 10.06
C ASN A 24 36.96 31.09 11.01
N ASN A 25 36.81 31.71 12.18
CA ASN A 25 35.65 31.60 13.04
C ASN A 25 34.43 32.11 12.24
N ILE A 26 33.91 31.26 11.35
CA ILE A 26 32.55 31.42 10.87
C ILE A 26 31.71 30.74 11.94
N ASN A 27 31.07 31.56 12.77
CA ASN A 27 29.89 31.13 13.51
C ASN A 27 28.88 30.68 12.45
N GLU A 28 28.90 29.39 12.11
CA GLU A 28 27.78 28.73 11.48
C GLU A 28 26.62 28.88 12.46
N ASN A 29 25.80 29.90 12.23
CA ASN A 29 24.41 29.90 12.67
C ASN A 29 23.80 28.66 12.03
N LYS A 30 23.87 27.56 12.77
CA LYS A 30 23.27 26.28 12.47
C LYS A 30 21.77 26.53 12.41
N THR A 31 21.31 26.97 11.24
CA THR A 31 19.91 26.97 10.89
C THR A 31 19.54 25.51 10.94
N THR A 32 18.95 25.09 12.04
CA THR A 32 18.34 23.78 12.18
C THR A 32 17.21 23.76 11.15
N VAL A 33 17.54 23.32 9.94
CA VAL A 33 16.54 22.90 8.97
C VAL A 33 15.80 21.78 9.70
N LEU A 34 14.60 22.07 10.18
CA LEU A 34 13.75 21.06 10.77
C LEU A 34 13.46 20.06 9.66
N GLU A 35 14.11 18.90 9.73
CA GLU A 35 13.90 17.82 8.78
C GLU A 35 12.42 17.43 8.83
N PHE A 36 11.76 17.52 7.67
CA PHE A 36 10.34 17.21 7.58
C PHE A 36 10.13 15.71 7.82
N ASN A 37 9.36 15.38 8.85
CA ASN A 37 8.97 14.01 9.14
C ASN A 37 7.51 13.79 8.71
N LEU A 38 7.32 13.07 7.60
CA LEU A 38 6.01 12.79 7.01
C LEU A 38 5.06 12.14 8.02
N GLU A 39 5.50 11.07 8.68
CA GLU A 39 4.68 10.35 9.67
C GLU A 39 4.19 11.30 10.77
N LYS A 40 5.10 12.05 11.40
CA LYS A 40 4.75 12.97 12.48
C LYS A 40 3.75 14.03 12.03
N SER A 41 3.94 14.57 10.82
CA SER A 41 3.01 15.53 10.23
C SER A 41 1.62 14.92 10.02
N LEU A 42 1.54 13.73 9.41
CA LEU A 42 0.27 13.06 9.14
C LEU A 42 -0.46 12.69 10.44
N LEU A 43 0.24 12.11 11.41
CA LEU A 43 -0.36 11.75 12.70
C LEU A 43 -0.90 12.98 13.44
N ALA A 44 -0.17 14.11 13.41
CA ALA A 44 -0.64 15.38 13.98
C ALA A 44 -1.88 15.93 13.26
N ASN A 45 -2.08 15.60 11.98
CA ASN A 45 -3.22 16.02 11.17
C ASN A 45 -4.37 14.98 11.16
N GLY A 46 -4.39 14.07 12.14
CA GLY A 46 -5.51 13.15 12.35
C GLY A 46 -5.49 11.89 11.50
N TYR A 47 -4.38 11.61 10.81
CA TYR A 47 -4.18 10.33 10.15
C TYR A 47 -3.84 9.23 11.15
N ILE A 48 -4.20 8.00 10.77
CA ILE A 48 -3.79 6.78 11.44
C ILE A 48 -2.93 5.94 10.50
N LYS A 49 -2.18 4.99 11.07
CA LYS A 49 -1.39 4.02 10.31
C LYS A 49 -2.16 2.73 10.14
N VAL A 50 -2.24 2.26 8.90
CA VAL A 50 -2.67 0.92 8.54
C VAL A 50 -1.45 0.19 7.96
N PRO A 51 -0.83 -0.72 8.72
CA PRO A 51 0.32 -1.48 8.23
C PRO A 51 -0.05 -2.35 7.03
N MET A 52 0.82 -2.35 6.04
CA MET A 52 0.73 -3.20 4.86
C MET A 52 1.89 -4.18 4.79
N THR A 53 1.71 -5.24 4.01
CA THR A 53 2.76 -6.13 3.56
C THR A 53 2.82 -6.12 2.04
N LYS A 54 4.00 -6.32 1.46
CA LYS A 54 4.15 -6.49 0.01
C LYS A 54 4.34 -7.97 -0.29
N GLU A 55 3.43 -8.54 -1.05
CA GLU A 55 3.54 -9.92 -1.50
C GLU A 55 4.62 -10.08 -2.57
N ILE A 56 5.08 -11.31 -2.80
CA ILE A 56 6.05 -11.62 -3.86
C ILE A 56 5.54 -11.23 -5.26
N SER A 57 4.22 -11.20 -5.45
CA SER A 57 3.57 -10.72 -6.67
C SER A 57 3.61 -9.19 -6.83
N GLY A 58 4.13 -8.47 -5.83
CA GLY A 58 4.21 -7.01 -5.80
C GLY A 58 2.97 -6.31 -5.23
N HIS A 59 1.86 -7.03 -5.04
CA HIS A 59 0.63 -6.46 -4.50
C HIS A 59 0.79 -6.07 -3.03
N LEU A 60 0.23 -4.91 -2.67
CA LEU A 60 0.14 -4.47 -1.28
C LEU A 60 -1.07 -5.13 -0.63
N GLN A 61 -0.84 -5.77 0.52
CA GLN A 61 -1.88 -6.37 1.34
C GLN A 61 -2.02 -5.66 2.67
N LEU A 62 -3.23 -5.64 3.21
CA LEU A 62 -3.51 -5.15 4.55
C LEU A 62 -4.55 -6.05 5.23
N LYS A 63 -4.50 -6.07 6.56
CA LYS A 63 -5.46 -6.81 7.39
C LYS A 63 -6.54 -5.85 7.88
N GLY A 64 -7.77 -6.34 7.88
CA GLY A 64 -8.92 -5.63 8.44
C GLY A 64 -9.94 -6.61 8.98
N SER A 65 -11.09 -6.09 9.40
CA SER A 65 -12.25 -6.93 9.72
C SER A 65 -13.54 -6.37 9.15
N ILE A 66 -14.42 -7.28 8.74
CA ILE A 66 -15.78 -6.97 8.31
C ILE A 66 -16.73 -7.65 9.29
N ASN A 67 -17.65 -6.89 9.87
CA ASN A 67 -18.63 -7.37 10.86
C ASN A 67 -17.98 -8.21 11.99
N GLY A 68 -16.84 -7.73 12.49
CA GLY A 68 -16.05 -8.39 13.54
C GLY A 68 -15.20 -9.58 13.10
N VAL A 69 -15.23 -9.98 11.82
CA VAL A 69 -14.46 -11.14 11.30
C VAL A 69 -13.24 -10.66 10.52
N LYS A 70 -12.06 -11.18 10.85
CA LYS A 70 -10.79 -10.79 10.23
C LYS A 70 -10.70 -11.26 8.77
N GLY A 71 -10.11 -10.41 7.93
CA GLY A 71 -9.82 -10.71 6.53
C GLY A 71 -8.48 -10.14 6.05
N ILE A 72 -8.04 -10.66 4.91
CA ILE A 72 -6.85 -10.21 4.17
C ILE A 72 -7.33 -9.53 2.88
N PHE A 73 -6.88 -8.30 2.66
CA PHE A 73 -7.30 -7.51 1.52
C PHE A 73 -6.10 -7.03 0.72
N ILE A 74 -6.24 -6.94 -0.60
CA ILE A 74 -5.29 -6.16 -1.42
C ILE A 74 -5.72 -4.70 -1.45
N LEU A 75 -4.75 -3.80 -1.51
CA LEU A 75 -4.98 -2.39 -1.81
C LEU A 75 -5.01 -2.20 -3.33
N ASP A 76 -6.10 -1.69 -3.88
CA ASP A 76 -6.24 -1.48 -5.33
C ASP A 76 -6.82 -0.09 -5.62
N THR A 77 -5.95 0.82 -6.05
CA THR A 77 -6.37 2.17 -6.45
C THR A 77 -7.14 2.20 -7.77
N GLY A 78 -7.09 1.12 -8.56
CA GLY A 78 -7.84 0.95 -9.80
C GLY A 78 -9.26 0.43 -9.60
N ALA A 79 -9.58 -0.11 -8.42
CA ALA A 79 -10.92 -0.57 -8.07
C ALA A 79 -11.80 0.61 -7.65
N GLY A 80 -12.92 0.86 -8.34
CA GLY A 80 -13.85 1.94 -8.00
C GLY A 80 -14.58 1.75 -6.66
N ALA A 81 -14.71 0.49 -6.20
CA ALA A 81 -15.36 0.13 -4.94
C ALA A 81 -14.57 -0.95 -4.21
N THR A 82 -14.84 -1.09 -2.91
CA THR A 82 -14.32 -2.17 -2.09
C THR A 82 -15.11 -3.44 -2.39
N VAL A 83 -14.39 -4.47 -2.84
CA VAL A 83 -14.94 -5.73 -3.35
C VAL A 83 -14.57 -6.88 -2.43
N ILE A 84 -15.55 -7.70 -2.05
CA ILE A 84 -15.37 -8.89 -1.23
C ILE A 84 -15.56 -10.12 -2.10
N GLU A 85 -14.75 -11.15 -1.87
CA GLU A 85 -14.92 -12.46 -2.52
C GLU A 85 -16.33 -13.00 -2.20
N ARG A 86 -17.12 -13.24 -3.23
CA ARG A 86 -18.54 -13.63 -3.10
C ARG A 86 -18.72 -14.86 -2.22
N THR A 87 -17.82 -15.83 -2.30
CA THR A 87 -17.88 -17.06 -1.48
C THR A 87 -17.65 -16.81 0.01
N GLN A 88 -17.20 -15.62 0.42
CA GLN A 88 -16.96 -15.25 1.83
C GLN A 88 -18.14 -14.55 2.52
N LYS A 89 -19.30 -14.38 1.85
CA LYS A 89 -20.43 -13.64 2.41
C LYS A 89 -20.92 -14.22 3.76
N GLU A 90 -20.97 -15.54 3.91
CA GLU A 90 -21.35 -16.21 5.16
C GLU A 90 -20.31 -16.01 6.24
N LYS A 91 -19.02 -16.16 5.90
CA LYS A 91 -17.89 -15.93 6.80
C LYS A 91 -17.97 -14.53 7.42
N PHE A 92 -18.24 -13.51 6.61
CA PHE A 92 -18.32 -12.12 7.06
C PHE A 92 -19.73 -11.70 7.52
N LYS A 93 -20.69 -12.64 7.64
CA LYS A 93 -22.06 -12.36 8.09
C LYS A 93 -22.77 -11.28 7.25
N MET A 94 -22.45 -11.22 5.95
CA MET A 94 -22.95 -10.21 5.03
C MET A 94 -24.33 -10.60 4.52
N LYS A 95 -25.26 -9.63 4.51
CA LYS A 95 -26.57 -9.77 3.87
C LYS A 95 -26.44 -9.27 2.43
N ALA A 96 -26.13 -10.18 1.51
CA ALA A 96 -25.95 -9.87 0.09
C ALA A 96 -27.29 -9.87 -0.65
N ILE A 97 -27.46 -8.91 -1.55
CA ILE A 97 -28.64 -8.73 -2.41
C ILE A 97 -28.13 -8.66 -3.86
N ASN A 98 -28.82 -9.30 -4.79
CA ASN A 98 -28.49 -9.19 -6.20
C ASN A 98 -28.68 -7.74 -6.68
N THR A 99 -27.84 -7.34 -7.63
CA THR A 99 -27.89 -6.03 -8.29
C THR A 99 -27.71 -6.23 -9.79
N ASP A 100 -28.27 -5.31 -10.58
CA ASP A 100 -28.07 -5.30 -12.04
C ASP A 100 -26.70 -4.74 -12.42
N ASN A 101 -25.95 -4.20 -11.44
CA ASN A 101 -24.60 -3.73 -11.65
C ASN A 101 -23.67 -4.90 -12.01
N VAL A 102 -22.81 -4.68 -13.00
CA VAL A 102 -21.76 -5.62 -13.41
C VAL A 102 -20.40 -4.95 -13.36
N ALA A 103 -19.38 -5.71 -12.97
CA ALA A 103 -18.01 -5.21 -12.99
C ALA A 103 -17.44 -5.26 -14.40
N THR A 104 -16.55 -4.31 -14.68
CA THR A 104 -15.69 -4.32 -15.85
C THR A 104 -14.26 -4.03 -15.40
N GLY A 105 -13.30 -4.77 -15.93
CA GLY A 105 -11.88 -4.59 -15.65
C GLY A 105 -11.01 -5.39 -16.60
N ALA A 106 -9.71 -5.47 -16.30
CA ALA A 106 -8.74 -6.20 -17.13
C ALA A 106 -9.09 -7.70 -17.28
N GLY A 107 -9.83 -8.27 -16.33
CA GLY A 107 -10.31 -9.65 -16.35
C GLY A 107 -11.60 -9.89 -17.14
N GLY A 108 -12.18 -8.85 -17.76
CA GLY A 108 -13.41 -8.93 -18.55
C GLY A 108 -14.50 -7.95 -18.12
N SER A 109 -15.63 -8.01 -18.84
CA SER A 109 -16.83 -7.19 -18.60
C SER A 109 -18.03 -8.08 -18.29
N GLY A 110 -19.05 -7.52 -17.63
CA GLY A 110 -20.29 -8.25 -17.37
C GLY A 110 -20.21 -9.21 -16.19
N ILE A 111 -19.23 -9.03 -15.29
CA ILE A 111 -19.08 -9.89 -14.12
C ILE A 111 -20.19 -9.53 -13.13
N ALA A 112 -21.07 -10.49 -12.85
CA ALA A 112 -22.19 -10.28 -11.95
C ALA A 112 -21.73 -9.79 -10.57
N MET A 113 -22.46 -8.86 -9.97
CA MET A 113 -22.17 -8.35 -8.63
C MET A 113 -23.35 -8.58 -7.69
N GLN A 114 -23.05 -8.57 -6.40
CA GLN A 114 -24.05 -8.44 -5.33
C GLN A 114 -23.64 -7.28 -4.43
N ASP A 115 -24.59 -6.65 -3.78
CA ASP A 115 -24.30 -5.61 -2.81
C ASP A 115 -24.72 -6.05 -1.41
N SER A 116 -23.93 -5.68 -0.42
CA SER A 116 -24.30 -5.81 0.99
C SER A 116 -24.22 -4.45 1.68
N LYS A 117 -25.33 -4.07 2.30
CA LYS A 117 -25.47 -2.80 3.03
C LYS A 117 -25.32 -3.02 4.52
N ASN A 118 -25.11 -1.92 5.26
CA ASN A 118 -25.06 -1.89 6.72
C ASN A 118 -23.93 -2.76 7.30
N ASN A 119 -22.77 -2.79 6.63
CA ASN A 119 -21.59 -3.48 7.13
C ASN A 119 -20.72 -2.56 7.98
N GLU A 120 -19.98 -3.17 8.89
CA GLU A 120 -18.89 -2.54 9.62
C GLU A 120 -17.56 -2.98 9.01
N LEU A 121 -16.77 -2.03 8.50
CA LEU A 121 -15.39 -2.27 8.07
C LEU A 121 -14.43 -1.60 9.06
N ILE A 122 -13.46 -2.35 9.57
CA ILE A 122 -12.40 -1.84 10.44
C ILE A 122 -11.05 -2.07 9.79
N LEU A 123 -10.30 -0.99 9.60
CA LEU A 123 -8.91 -1.00 9.15
C LEU A 123 -8.05 -0.35 10.24
N SER A 124 -7.24 -1.14 10.94
CA SER A 124 -6.52 -0.66 12.14
C SER A 124 -7.51 -0.06 13.16
N SER A 125 -7.34 1.20 13.56
CA SER A 125 -8.28 1.92 14.44
C SER A 125 -9.39 2.68 13.71
N LEU A 126 -9.40 2.70 12.37
CA LEU A 126 -10.45 3.37 11.59
C LEU A 126 -11.65 2.44 11.47
N LYS A 127 -12.79 2.92 11.97
CA LYS A 127 -14.07 2.24 11.91
C LYS A 127 -14.99 2.92 10.90
N MET A 128 -15.48 2.17 9.92
CA MET A 128 -16.49 2.62 8.97
C MET A 128 -17.77 1.83 9.16
N GLU A 129 -18.78 2.48 9.75
CA GLU A 129 -20.12 1.92 9.94
C GLU A 129 -21.01 2.18 8.72
N ASN A 130 -22.08 1.39 8.61
CA ASN A 130 -23.08 1.50 7.56
C ASN A 130 -22.50 1.47 6.13
N LYS A 131 -21.39 0.74 5.94
CA LYS A 131 -20.69 0.68 4.65
C LYS A 131 -21.44 -0.25 3.69
N SER A 132 -21.67 0.23 2.47
CA SER A 132 -22.02 -0.63 1.33
C SER A 132 -20.77 -1.29 0.78
N LEU A 133 -20.79 -2.61 0.64
CA LEU A 133 -19.71 -3.42 0.11
C LEU A 133 -20.22 -4.21 -1.09
N THR A 134 -19.42 -4.30 -2.13
CA THR A 134 -19.74 -5.07 -3.33
C THR A 134 -19.13 -6.46 -3.22
N LEU A 135 -19.82 -7.47 -3.73
CA LEU A 135 -19.36 -8.85 -3.77
C LEU A 135 -19.26 -9.31 -5.22
N MET A 136 -18.13 -9.92 -5.55
CA MET A 136 -17.81 -10.42 -6.87
C MET A 136 -16.96 -11.70 -6.74
N ASP A 137 -16.94 -12.52 -7.78
CA ASP A 137 -16.01 -13.64 -7.88
C ASP A 137 -14.58 -13.13 -8.15
N LEU A 138 -13.67 -13.34 -7.19
CA LEU A 138 -12.24 -13.05 -7.27
C LEU A 138 -11.44 -14.32 -7.58
N GLY A 139 -12.07 -15.38 -8.09
CA GLY A 139 -11.46 -16.67 -8.41
C GLY A 139 -10.22 -16.54 -9.30
N TYR A 140 -10.24 -15.69 -10.33
CA TYR A 140 -9.05 -15.44 -11.17
C TYR A 140 -7.86 -14.91 -10.36
N VAL A 141 -8.10 -13.98 -9.44
CA VAL A 141 -7.06 -13.40 -8.58
C VAL A 141 -6.54 -14.46 -7.60
N ASN A 142 -7.46 -15.15 -6.93
CA ASN A 142 -7.13 -16.16 -5.93
C ASN A 142 -6.42 -17.39 -6.53
N ASN A 143 -6.76 -17.80 -7.74
CA ASN A 143 -6.08 -18.89 -8.46
C ASN A 143 -4.66 -18.49 -8.87
N ALA A 144 -4.46 -17.25 -9.32
CA ALA A 144 -3.14 -16.72 -9.63
C ALA A 144 -2.25 -16.65 -8.36
N PHE A 145 -2.81 -16.19 -7.24
CA PHE A 145 -2.10 -16.15 -5.96
C PHE A 145 -1.72 -17.55 -5.49
N GLU A 146 -2.64 -18.50 -5.56
CA GLU A 146 -2.40 -19.90 -5.18
C GLU A 146 -1.29 -20.55 -6.04
N THR A 147 -1.27 -20.27 -7.34
CA THR A 147 -0.22 -20.75 -8.27
C THR A 147 1.18 -20.23 -7.89
N LEU A 148 1.25 -19.04 -7.29
CA LEU A 148 2.48 -18.44 -6.79
C LEU A 148 2.78 -18.84 -5.33
N GLY A 149 1.99 -19.70 -4.71
CA GLY A 149 2.13 -20.07 -3.30
C GLY A 149 1.72 -18.98 -2.31
N ILE A 150 0.98 -17.97 -2.78
CA ILE A 150 0.47 -16.86 -1.97
C ILE A 150 -0.91 -17.24 -1.40
N LYS A 151 -1.18 -16.80 -0.18
CA LYS A 151 -2.49 -17.01 0.45
C LYS A 151 -3.60 -16.27 -0.29
N LYS A 152 -4.76 -16.92 -0.44
CA LYS A 152 -5.98 -16.31 -0.96
C LYS A 152 -6.40 -15.07 -0.17
N ILE A 153 -6.92 -14.09 -0.88
CA ILE A 153 -7.45 -12.84 -0.35
C ILE A 153 -8.95 -12.96 -0.13
N ASP A 154 -9.45 -12.19 0.83
CA ASP A 154 -10.86 -12.07 1.15
C ASP A 154 -11.53 -10.93 0.37
N GLY A 155 -10.73 -9.99 -0.16
CA GLY A 155 -11.25 -8.87 -0.92
C GLY A 155 -10.20 -7.84 -1.32
N VAL A 156 -10.70 -6.72 -1.82
CA VAL A 156 -9.98 -5.60 -2.39
C VAL A 156 -10.47 -4.32 -1.71
N ILE A 157 -9.57 -3.51 -1.17
CA ILE A 157 -9.86 -2.16 -0.70
C ILE A 157 -9.72 -1.21 -1.89
N GLY A 158 -10.84 -0.61 -2.29
CA GLY A 158 -10.94 0.26 -3.45
C GLY A 158 -11.05 1.75 -3.14
N ALA A 159 -11.23 2.54 -4.19
CA ALA A 159 -11.28 3.99 -4.18
C ALA A 159 -12.34 4.57 -3.23
N ASP A 160 -13.43 3.86 -2.98
CA ASP A 160 -14.47 4.28 -2.03
C ASP A 160 -13.98 4.42 -0.59
N VAL A 161 -13.12 3.51 -0.12
CA VAL A 161 -12.48 3.57 1.19
C VAL A 161 -11.31 4.55 1.16
N LEU A 162 -10.50 4.52 0.09
CA LEU A 162 -9.32 5.36 -0.03
C LEU A 162 -9.64 6.85 -0.11
N THR A 163 -10.67 7.20 -0.89
CA THR A 163 -11.15 8.59 -0.99
C THR A 163 -11.75 9.05 0.33
N LYS A 164 -12.56 8.21 0.99
CA LYS A 164 -13.17 8.55 2.28
C LYS A 164 -12.12 8.80 3.36
N GLY A 165 -11.00 8.09 3.31
CA GLY A 165 -9.91 8.21 4.28
C GLY A 165 -8.79 9.17 3.85
N ASP A 166 -8.98 10.04 2.85
CA ASP A 166 -7.92 10.92 2.31
C ASP A 166 -6.58 10.17 2.11
N ALA A 167 -6.63 8.96 1.54
CA ALA A 167 -5.53 8.00 1.65
C ALA A 167 -4.17 8.51 1.14
N ILE A 168 -3.11 8.22 1.90
CA ILE A 168 -1.72 8.40 1.48
C ILE A 168 -1.00 7.05 1.58
N ILE A 169 -0.37 6.62 0.48
CA ILE A 169 0.31 5.33 0.39
C ILE A 169 1.82 5.56 0.49
N ASP A 170 2.40 5.19 1.63
CA ASP A 170 3.84 5.16 1.82
C ASP A 170 4.37 3.77 1.45
N TYR A 171 4.90 3.66 0.24
CA TYR A 171 5.47 2.42 -0.29
C TYR A 171 6.79 2.03 0.36
N VAL A 172 7.58 2.99 0.87
CA VAL A 172 8.89 2.72 1.47
C VAL A 172 8.69 2.06 2.83
N ASN A 173 7.80 2.63 3.64
CA ASN A 173 7.50 2.12 4.98
C ASN A 173 6.37 1.09 5.00
N LEU A 174 5.73 0.82 3.86
CA LEU A 174 4.56 -0.04 3.72
C LEU A 174 3.43 0.34 4.69
N ILE A 175 3.13 1.65 4.74
CA ILE A 175 2.04 2.19 5.55
C ILE A 175 1.00 2.84 4.64
N LEU A 176 -0.24 2.44 4.80
CA LEU A 176 -1.38 3.20 4.31
C LEU A 176 -1.82 4.15 5.43
N TYR A 177 -1.71 5.45 5.20
CA TYR A 177 -2.26 6.46 6.08
C TYR A 177 -3.70 6.76 5.68
N LEU A 178 -4.61 6.68 6.64
CA LEU A 178 -6.02 7.07 6.46
C LEU A 178 -6.39 8.10 7.52
N LYS A 179 -7.11 9.14 7.12
CA LYS A 179 -7.66 10.15 8.00
C LYS A 179 -8.92 9.62 8.70
N ARG A 180 -9.05 9.94 9.98
CA ARG A 180 -10.22 9.58 10.80
C ARG A 180 -11.48 10.32 10.39
#